data_AF-A3CUU7-F1
#
_entry.id   AF-A3CUU7-F1
#
_cell.length_a   1.000
_cell.length_b   1.000
_cell.length_c   1.000
_cell.angle_alpha   90.00
_cell.angle_beta   90.00
_cell.angle_gamma   90.00
#
_symmetry.space_group_name_H-M   'P 1'
#
loop_
_entity.id
_entity.type
_entity.pdbx_description
1 polymer ?
#
loop_
_entity_poly.entity_id
_entity_poly.type
_entity_poly.pdbx_seq_one_letter_code
_entity_poly.pdbx_strand_id
1 'polypeptide(L)'
;MVLTYARSIPGMSASPGIIPDMRYLSPAYLPMLVIGVYALKHAGMDGDEVRESLKTLFWLAVIDLPLIFIVLQVIASQNHAGQVTFVTTLTCIFLAGAAVLYVAVLARRASPRLLAYAVPVVMLFPLAWEVVVDFRFATSCWEGYHFWIPAVQHIWYIQYALFPL
;
A
#
# COMPACT_ATOMS: atom_id res chain seq x y z
N MET A 1 -26.90 -2.80 -13.47
CA MET A 1 -26.09 -1.56 -13.37
C MET A 1 -26.61 -0.64 -12.25
N VAL A 2 -26.91 -1.18 -11.06
CA VAL A 2 -27.39 -0.43 -9.88
C VAL A 2 -26.62 -0.85 -8.60
N LEU A 3 -26.12 -2.09 -8.56
CA LEU A 3 -25.25 -2.58 -7.47
C LEU A 3 -23.84 -1.97 -7.44
N THR A 4 -23.30 -1.49 -8.56
CA THR A 4 -21.93 -0.95 -8.65
C THR A 4 -21.78 0.48 -8.11
N TYR A 5 -22.89 1.15 -7.76
CA TYR A 5 -22.92 2.52 -7.22
C TYR A 5 -23.73 2.62 -5.92
N ALA A 6 -23.95 1.50 -5.21
CA ALA A 6 -24.49 1.58 -3.86
C ALA A 6 -23.55 2.46 -3.01
N ARG A 7 -24.06 3.58 -2.48
CA ARG A 7 -23.29 4.47 -1.59
C ARG A 7 -23.09 3.85 -0.21
N SER A 8 -23.86 2.84 0.13
CA SER A 8 -23.78 2.07 1.37
C SER A 8 -24.44 0.70 1.19
N ILE A 9 -23.83 -0.34 1.77
CA ILE A 9 -24.43 -1.65 2.03
C ILE A 9 -24.83 -1.61 3.50
N PRO A 10 -26.09 -1.92 3.85
CA PRO A 10 -26.51 -2.01 5.24
C PRO A 10 -25.59 -2.98 6.01
N GLY A 11 -24.87 -2.47 7.02
CA GLY A 11 -23.90 -3.23 7.81
C GLY A 11 -22.42 -3.02 7.47
N MET A 12 -22.10 -2.18 6.46
CA MET A 12 -20.72 -1.78 6.15
C MET A 12 -20.51 -0.27 6.23
N SER A 13 -19.41 0.16 6.85
CA SER A 13 -19.05 1.57 6.99
C SER A 13 -18.64 2.20 5.65
N ALA A 14 -19.13 3.41 5.38
CA ALA A 14 -18.61 4.29 4.32
C ALA A 14 -17.73 5.35 5.01
N SER A 15 -16.45 5.04 5.18
CA SER A 15 -15.48 5.82 5.96
C SER A 15 -14.56 6.63 5.03
N PRO A 16 -14.07 7.81 5.42
CA PRO A 16 -13.04 8.54 4.66
C PRO A 16 -11.66 7.83 4.55
N GLY A 17 -11.55 6.56 4.92
CA GLY A 17 -10.33 5.75 4.79
C GLY A 17 -9.74 5.21 6.10
N ILE A 18 -10.49 5.27 7.21
CA ILE A 18 -10.01 4.83 8.55
C ILE A 18 -10.59 3.45 8.94
N ILE A 19 -11.71 3.03 8.35
CA ILE A 19 -12.40 1.74 8.61
C ILE A 19 -12.58 1.04 7.26
N PRO A 20 -12.58 -0.31 7.19
CA PRO A 20 -12.88 -1.06 5.96
C PRO A 20 -14.15 -0.55 5.30
N ASP A 21 -13.91 0.19 4.23
CA ASP A 21 -14.91 0.84 3.42
C ASP A 21 -15.40 -0.14 2.37
N MET A 22 -16.71 -0.15 2.15
CA MET A 22 -17.33 -0.95 1.09
C MET A 22 -16.72 -0.73 -0.30
N ARG A 23 -16.07 0.42 -0.51
CA ARG A 23 -15.30 0.72 -1.70
C ARG A 23 -14.20 -0.29 -1.95
N TYR A 24 -13.56 -0.91 -0.95
CA TYR A 24 -12.56 -1.99 -1.12
C TYR A 24 -13.11 -3.25 -1.82
N LEU A 25 -14.42 -3.47 -1.76
CA LEU A 25 -15.15 -4.51 -2.51
C LEU A 25 -15.67 -4.03 -3.86
N SER A 26 -15.36 -2.79 -4.25
CA SER A 26 -15.81 -2.23 -5.52
C SER A 26 -15.30 -3.10 -6.67
N PRO A 27 -16.19 -3.58 -7.55
CA PRO A 27 -15.78 -4.29 -8.75
C PRO A 27 -14.90 -3.43 -9.68
N ALA A 28 -14.64 -2.15 -9.36
CA ALA A 28 -13.68 -1.29 -10.05
C ALA A 28 -12.21 -1.67 -9.82
N TYR A 29 -11.83 -2.37 -8.74
CA TYR A 29 -10.44 -2.77 -8.52
C TYR A 29 -9.90 -3.67 -9.62
N LEU A 30 -10.70 -4.66 -10.05
CA LEU A 30 -10.32 -5.58 -11.12
C LEU A 30 -10.05 -4.84 -12.45
N PRO A 31 -10.95 -4.00 -12.97
CA PRO A 31 -10.68 -3.11 -14.10
C PRO A 31 -9.44 -2.24 -13.90
N MET A 32 -9.24 -1.63 -12.73
CA MET A 32 -8.10 -0.76 -12.49
C MET A 32 -6.76 -1.52 -12.48
N LEU A 33 -6.74 -2.75 -11.94
CA LEU A 33 -5.57 -3.63 -12.02
C LEU A 33 -5.27 -4.00 -13.48
N VAL A 34 -6.29 -4.35 -14.26
CA VAL A 34 -6.13 -4.66 -15.69
C VAL A 34 -5.60 -3.44 -16.46
N ILE A 35 -6.13 -2.24 -16.18
CA ILE A 35 -5.65 -0.99 -16.77
C ILE A 35 -4.20 -0.73 -16.38
N GLY A 36 -3.83 -0.95 -15.12
CA GLY A 36 -2.45 -0.79 -14.63
C GLY A 36 -1.48 -1.71 -15.35
N VAL A 37 -1.79 -3.01 -15.45
CA VAL A 37 -0.96 -3.98 -16.18
C VAL A 37 -0.87 -3.62 -17.67
N TYR A 38 -1.98 -3.21 -18.28
CA TYR A 38 -2.00 -2.78 -19.67
C TYR A 38 -1.13 -1.53 -19.90
N ALA A 39 -1.15 -0.57 -18.97
CA ALA A 39 -0.31 0.63 -19.03
C ALA A 39 1.18 0.26 -18.99
N LEU A 40 1.60 -0.66 -18.11
CA LEU A 40 2.99 -1.13 -18.05
C LEU A 40 3.41 -1.83 -19.36
N LYS A 41 2.54 -2.69 -19.90
CA LYS A 41 2.76 -3.31 -21.21
C LYS A 41 2.85 -2.28 -22.33
N HIS A 42 2.01 -1.25 -22.30
CA HIS A 42 2.03 -0.16 -23.28
C HIS A 42 3.32 0.66 -23.21
N ALA A 43 3.87 0.85 -22.01
CA ALA A 43 5.18 1.48 -21.79
C ALA A 43 6.37 0.59 -22.23
N GLY A 44 6.12 -0.63 -22.68
CA GLY A 44 7.15 -1.53 -23.21
C GLY A 44 7.80 -2.41 -22.16
N MET A 45 7.20 -2.59 -20.98
CA MET A 45 7.64 -3.64 -20.06
C MET A 45 7.25 -5.03 -20.59
N ASP A 46 8.23 -5.91 -20.65
CA ASP A 46 8.10 -7.31 -21.00
C ASP A 46 8.04 -8.23 -19.76
N GLY A 47 8.04 -9.54 -19.99
CA GLY A 47 7.93 -10.53 -18.90
C GLY A 47 9.13 -10.55 -17.96
N ASP A 48 10.33 -10.24 -18.44
CA ASP A 48 11.54 -10.23 -17.61
C ASP A 48 11.55 -9.00 -16.70
N GLU A 49 11.11 -7.85 -17.19
CA GLU A 49 11.00 -6.64 -16.38
C GLU A 49 9.87 -6.72 -15.35
N VAL A 50 8.76 -7.39 -15.68
CA VAL A 50 7.72 -7.69 -14.69
C VAL A 50 8.27 -8.61 -13.60
N ARG A 51 9.04 -9.65 -13.97
CA ARG A 51 9.68 -10.54 -13.00
C ARG A 51 10.65 -9.79 -12.10
N GLU A 52 11.47 -8.91 -12.66
CA GLU A 52 12.41 -8.08 -11.91
C GLU A 52 11.68 -7.11 -10.96
N SER A 53 10.57 -6.53 -11.40
CA SER A 53 9.70 -5.68 -10.58
C SER A 53 9.14 -6.45 -9.38
N LEU A 54 8.60 -7.65 -9.59
CA LEU A 54 8.10 -8.49 -8.51
C LEU A 54 9.20 -8.92 -7.53
N LYS A 55 10.39 -9.27 -8.05
CA LYS A 55 11.55 -9.61 -7.22
C LYS A 55 12.01 -8.41 -6.39
N THR A 56 12.03 -7.22 -6.99
CA THR A 56 12.36 -5.97 -6.30
C THR A 56 11.34 -5.69 -5.20
N LEU A 57 10.04 -5.79 -5.51
CA LEU A 57 8.97 -5.61 -4.52
C LEU A 57 9.10 -6.60 -3.36
N PHE A 58 9.41 -7.87 -3.64
CA PHE A 58 9.61 -8.88 -2.61
C PHE A 58 10.73 -8.48 -1.64
N TRP A 59 11.90 -8.09 -2.15
CA TRP A 59 13.02 -7.69 -1.29
C TRP A 59 12.74 -6.39 -0.52
N LEU A 60 12.10 -5.41 -1.17
CA LEU A 60 11.64 -4.20 -0.50
C LEU A 60 10.66 -4.54 0.64
N ALA A 61 9.71 -5.43 0.39
CA ALA A 61 8.75 -5.85 1.41
C ALA A 61 9.44 -6.57 2.59
N VAL A 62 10.41 -7.45 2.32
CA VAL A 62 11.11 -8.22 3.37
C VAL A 62 12.03 -7.34 4.22
N ILE A 63 12.71 -6.37 3.62
CA ILE A 63 13.75 -5.57 4.29
C ILE A 63 13.21 -4.21 4.73
N ASP A 64 12.59 -3.46 3.80
CA ASP A 64 12.20 -2.08 4.04
C ASP A 64 10.91 -1.96 4.83
N LEU A 65 9.93 -2.88 4.73
CA LEU A 65 8.71 -2.78 5.57
C LEU A 65 9.02 -2.84 7.08
N PRO A 66 9.81 -3.83 7.58
CA PRO A 66 10.20 -3.82 8.99
C PRO A 66 10.98 -2.56 9.38
N LEU A 67 11.87 -2.08 8.50
CA LEU A 67 12.66 -0.88 8.76
C LEU A 67 11.78 0.37 8.84
N ILE A 68 10.86 0.55 7.89
CA ILE A 68 9.89 1.65 7.87
C ILE A 68 9.06 1.62 9.16
N PHE A 69 8.60 0.45 9.58
CA PHE A 69 7.85 0.30 10.83
C PHE A 69 8.66 0.77 12.04
N ILE A 70 9.92 0.34 12.17
CA ILE A 70 10.84 0.74 13.25
C ILE A 70 11.12 2.25 13.19
N VAL A 71 11.39 2.80 12.02
CA VAL A 71 11.66 4.24 11.85
C VAL A 71 10.45 5.07 12.27
N LEU A 72 9.24 4.69 11.85
CA LEU A 72 8.01 5.34 12.27
C LEU A 72 7.77 5.20 13.79
N GLN A 73 8.24 4.12 14.42
CA GLN A 73 8.22 3.95 15.88
C GLN A 73 9.12 4.97 16.57
N VAL A 74 10.36 5.09 16.11
CA VAL A 74 11.35 5.97 16.72
C VAL A 74 10.99 7.44 16.53
N ILE A 75 10.57 7.84 15.33
CA ILE A 75 10.38 9.26 14.98
C ILE A 75 9.04 9.79 15.49
N ALA A 76 7.99 8.98 15.43
CA ALA A 76 6.62 9.48 15.59
C ALA A 76 5.81 8.74 16.65
N SER A 77 6.44 7.86 17.45
CA SER A 77 5.93 7.12 18.62
C SER A 77 4.40 7.13 18.77
N GLN A 78 3.82 8.19 19.36
CA GLN A 78 2.38 8.32 19.68
C GLN A 78 1.58 9.20 18.69
N ASN A 79 2.24 9.94 17.79
CA ASN A 79 1.57 10.78 16.80
C ASN A 79 1.12 9.95 15.59
N HIS A 80 0.07 9.16 15.78
CA HIS A 80 -0.50 8.28 14.76
C HIS A 80 -0.93 9.03 13.50
N ALA A 81 -1.54 10.22 13.65
CA ALA A 81 -1.93 11.06 12.52
C ALA A 81 -0.71 11.52 11.71
N GLY A 82 0.37 11.96 12.39
CA GLY A 82 1.62 12.35 11.76
C GLY A 82 2.29 11.21 10.98
N GLN A 83 2.21 9.98 11.46
CA GLN A 83 2.72 8.80 10.74
C GLN A 83 1.95 8.56 9.44
N VAL A 84 0.62 8.58 9.49
CA VAL A 84 -0.23 8.40 8.30
C VAL A 84 0.00 9.53 7.30
N THR A 85 0.05 10.79 7.76
CA THR A 85 0.35 11.94 6.90
C THR A 85 1.72 11.80 6.25
N PHE A 86 2.75 11.40 6.99
CA PHE A 86 4.10 11.21 6.45
C PHE A 86 4.15 10.14 5.35
N VAL A 87 3.58 8.96 5.61
CA VAL A 87 3.51 7.87 4.61
C VAL A 87 2.71 8.33 3.39
N THR A 88 1.61 9.06 3.60
CA THR A 88 0.77 9.61 2.50
C THR A 88 1.55 10.61 1.66
N THR A 89 2.28 11.55 2.29
CA THR A 89 3.10 12.53 1.58
C THR A 89 4.18 11.86 0.73
N LEU A 90 4.89 10.87 1.29
CA LEU A 90 5.87 10.10 0.52
C LEU A 90 5.21 9.36 -0.65
N THR A 91 4.06 8.73 -0.42
CA THR A 91 3.29 8.06 -1.48
C THR A 91 3.01 9.01 -2.65
N CYS A 92 2.52 10.22 -2.35
CA CYS A 92 2.24 11.23 -3.38
C CYS A 92 3.50 11.65 -4.15
N ILE A 93 4.63 11.83 -3.46
CA ILE A 93 5.90 12.21 -4.08
C ILE A 93 6.39 11.11 -5.04
N PHE A 94 6.41 9.85 -4.58
CA PHE A 94 6.85 8.73 -5.39
C PHE A 94 5.89 8.43 -6.54
N LEU A 95 4.58 8.59 -6.33
CA LEU A 95 3.58 8.47 -7.39
C LEU A 95 3.79 9.54 -8.47
N ALA A 96 4.02 10.80 -8.08
CA ALA A 96 4.32 11.88 -9.02
C ALA A 96 5.62 11.58 -9.79
N GLY A 97 6.67 11.13 -9.10
CA GLY A 97 7.93 10.73 -9.73
C GLY A 97 7.76 9.58 -10.73
N ALA A 98 7.00 8.55 -10.37
CA ALA A 98 6.71 7.43 -11.24
C ALA A 98 5.87 7.86 -12.46
N ALA A 99 4.90 8.77 -12.30
CA ALA A 99 4.13 9.33 -13.40
C ALA A 99 5.01 10.11 -14.38
N VAL A 100 5.93 10.95 -13.88
CA VAL A 100 6.91 11.66 -14.71
C VAL A 100 7.81 10.68 -15.45
N LEU A 101 8.32 9.66 -14.77
CA LEU A 101 9.14 8.63 -15.39
C LEU A 101 8.38 7.86 -16.48
N TYR A 102 7.12 7.52 -16.22
CA TYR A 102 6.24 6.86 -17.19
C TYR A 102 6.05 7.71 -18.45
N VAL A 103 5.79 9.01 -18.30
CA VAL A 103 5.72 9.95 -19.43
C VAL A 103 7.07 10.03 -20.17
N ALA A 104 8.19 10.04 -19.46
CA ALA A 104 9.51 10.05 -20.07
C ALA A 104 9.80 8.77 -20.88
N VAL A 105 9.33 7.61 -20.41
CA VAL A 105 9.41 6.34 -21.15
C VAL A 105 8.56 6.40 -22.42
N LEU A 106 7.33 6.89 -22.35
CA LEU A 106 6.47 7.06 -23.53
C LEU A 106 7.06 8.05 -24.54
N ALA A 107 7.71 9.12 -24.06
CA ALA A 107 8.43 10.08 -24.88
C ALA A 107 9.78 9.55 -25.41
N ARG A 108 10.11 8.28 -25.14
CA ARG A 108 11.40 7.63 -25.47
C ARG A 108 12.64 8.35 -24.93
N ARG A 109 12.48 9.09 -23.83
CA ARG A 109 13.55 9.78 -23.10
C ARG A 109 14.14 8.93 -21.97
N ALA A 110 13.49 7.82 -21.63
CA ALA A 110 13.90 6.91 -20.56
C ALA A 110 13.66 5.45 -20.97
N SER A 111 14.40 4.52 -20.37
CA SER A 111 14.22 3.09 -20.60
C SER A 111 13.01 2.55 -19.82
N PRO A 112 12.16 1.70 -20.43
CA PRO A 112 11.08 0.99 -19.73
C PRO A 112 11.56 0.21 -18.50
N ARG A 113 12.81 -0.26 -18.51
CA ARG A 113 13.42 -0.98 -17.38
C ARG A 113 13.45 -0.17 -16.09
N LEU A 114 13.47 1.17 -16.16
CA LEU A 114 13.41 2.02 -14.97
C LEU A 114 12.05 1.90 -14.26
N LEU A 115 10.97 1.62 -15.00
CA LEU A 115 9.66 1.38 -14.40
C LEU A 115 9.64 0.09 -13.57
N ALA A 116 10.45 -0.91 -13.94
CA ALA A 116 10.59 -2.14 -13.16
C ALA A 116 11.14 -1.88 -11.75
N TYR A 117 11.88 -0.80 -11.53
CA TYR A 117 12.37 -0.41 -10.19
C TYR A 117 11.47 0.64 -9.52
N ALA A 118 10.84 1.53 -10.28
CA ALA A 118 9.98 2.57 -9.72
C ALA A 118 8.61 2.05 -9.26
N VAL A 119 7.99 1.14 -10.01
CA VAL A 119 6.66 0.58 -9.68
C VAL A 119 6.66 -0.14 -8.32
N PRO A 120 7.63 -1.02 -8.01
CA PRO A 120 7.74 -1.65 -6.69
C PRO A 120 7.80 -0.66 -5.54
N VAL A 121 8.52 0.45 -5.71
CA VAL A 121 8.62 1.48 -4.67
C VAL A 121 7.26 2.14 -4.43
N VAL A 122 6.49 2.43 -5.49
CA VAL A 122 5.13 2.94 -5.34
C VAL A 122 4.21 1.90 -4.67
N MET A 123 4.36 0.62 -5.00
CA MET A 123 3.60 -0.48 -4.40
C MET A 123 3.95 -0.74 -2.93
N LEU A 124 5.19 -0.44 -2.51
CA LEU A 124 5.64 -0.57 -1.12
C LEU A 124 4.87 0.35 -0.18
N PHE A 125 4.50 1.55 -0.62
CA PHE A 125 3.86 2.54 0.26
C PHE A 125 2.46 2.15 0.74
N PRO A 126 1.55 1.63 -0.12
CA PRO A 126 0.32 1.00 0.35
C PRO A 126 0.58 -0.11 1.37
N LEU A 127 1.57 -0.97 1.14
CA LEU A 127 1.91 -2.03 2.11
C LEU A 127 2.41 -1.44 3.45
N ALA A 128 3.23 -0.38 3.39
CA ALA A 128 3.69 0.32 4.58
C ALA A 128 2.53 0.98 5.34
N TRP A 129 1.56 1.54 4.61
CA TRP A 129 0.35 2.10 5.18
C TRP A 129 -0.50 1.03 5.87
N GLU A 130 -0.72 -0.12 5.21
CA GLU A 130 -1.45 -1.25 5.80
C GLU A 130 -0.75 -1.72 7.09
N VAL A 131 0.57 -1.92 7.08
CA VAL A 131 1.33 -2.30 8.29
C VAL A 131 1.17 -1.28 9.43
N VAL A 132 1.13 0.02 9.12
CA VAL A 132 0.91 1.06 10.13
C VAL A 132 -0.52 0.95 10.69
N VAL A 133 -1.54 0.86 9.84
CA VAL A 133 -2.94 0.75 10.27
C VAL A 133 -3.19 -0.54 11.05
N ASP A 134 -2.74 -1.65 10.51
CA ASP A 134 -2.97 -2.99 11.02
C ASP A 134 -2.33 -3.25 12.38
N PHE A 135 -1.12 -2.73 12.60
CA PHE A 135 -0.36 -3.02 13.82
C PHE A 135 -0.31 -1.85 14.82
N ARG A 136 -0.48 -0.58 14.40
CA ARG A 136 -0.48 0.57 15.33
C ARG A 136 -1.88 1.04 15.75
N PHE A 137 -2.84 1.09 14.83
CA PHE A 137 -4.20 1.61 15.11
C PHE A 137 -5.13 0.55 15.70
N ALA A 138 -4.54 -0.54 16.15
CA ALA A 138 -5.12 -1.85 16.06
C ALA A 138 -6.09 -2.16 17.22
N THR A 139 -6.08 -1.35 18.28
CA THR A 139 -7.12 -1.34 19.31
C THR A 139 -8.47 -0.80 18.81
N SER A 140 -8.52 -0.11 17.66
CA SER A 140 -9.73 0.62 17.23
C SER A 140 -10.39 0.08 15.96
N CYS A 141 -9.72 -0.76 15.16
CA CYS A 141 -10.17 -1.10 13.79
C CYS A 141 -10.42 -2.61 13.53
N TRP A 142 -10.04 -3.52 14.44
CA TRP A 142 -10.11 -4.97 14.21
C TRP A 142 -11.31 -5.68 14.84
N GLU A 143 -12.21 -4.96 15.52
CA GLU A 143 -13.37 -5.55 16.23
C GLU A 143 -14.30 -6.39 15.32
N GLY A 144 -14.19 -6.26 13.98
CA GLY A 144 -14.96 -7.05 13.01
C GLY A 144 -14.22 -8.17 12.26
N TYR A 145 -12.90 -8.37 12.47
CA TYR A 145 -12.07 -9.24 11.61
C TYR A 145 -11.50 -10.46 12.36
N HIS A 146 -12.40 -11.31 12.85
CA HIS A 146 -12.10 -12.47 13.71
C HIS A 146 -11.02 -13.44 13.20
N PHE A 147 -10.81 -13.54 11.89
CA PHE A 147 -9.80 -14.41 11.30
C PHE A 147 -8.36 -13.92 11.56
N TRP A 148 -8.12 -12.61 11.50
CA TRP A 148 -6.78 -12.02 11.63
C TRP A 148 -6.39 -11.74 13.07
N ILE A 149 -7.37 -11.65 13.99
CA ILE A 149 -7.16 -11.34 15.40
C ILE A 149 -6.05 -12.19 16.05
N PRO A 150 -5.98 -13.53 15.89
CA PRO A 150 -4.95 -14.32 16.57
C PRO A 150 -3.52 -14.04 16.07
N ALA A 151 -3.34 -13.88 14.76
CA ALA A 151 -2.03 -13.61 14.17
C ALA A 151 -1.55 -12.20 14.52
N VAL A 152 -2.45 -11.21 14.43
CA VAL A 152 -2.18 -9.81 14.76
C VAL A 152 -1.87 -9.65 16.26
N GLN A 153 -2.62 -10.32 17.14
CA GLN A 153 -2.34 -10.34 18.59
C GLN A 153 -0.97 -10.92 18.91
N HIS A 154 -0.55 -12.00 18.24
CA HIS A 154 0.77 -12.58 18.48
C HIS A 154 1.90 -11.60 18.11
N ILE A 155 1.74 -10.89 16.99
CA ILE A 155 2.69 -9.85 16.58
C ILE A 155 2.67 -8.68 17.56
N TRP A 156 1.50 -8.26 18.07
CA TRP A 156 1.45 -7.21 19.11
C TRP A 156 2.19 -7.61 20.37
N TYR A 157 2.03 -8.84 20.87
CA TYR A 157 2.74 -9.28 22.06
C TYR A 157 4.26 -9.21 21.87
N ILE A 158 4.76 -9.59 20.69
CA ILE A 158 6.18 -9.44 20.33
C ILE A 158 6.57 -7.96 20.28
N GLN A 159 5.75 -7.11 19.66
CA GLN A 159 5.99 -5.67 19.58
C GLN A 159 6.04 -5.01 20.96
N TYR A 160 5.08 -5.29 21.85
CA TYR A 160 5.07 -4.78 23.22
C TYR A 160 6.27 -5.25 24.04
N ALA A 161 6.73 -6.48 23.81
CA ALA A 161 7.92 -7.02 24.47
C ALA A 161 9.22 -6.34 24.01
N LEU A 162 9.31 -5.99 22.72
CA LEU A 162 10.51 -5.38 22.12
C LEU A 162 10.53 -3.85 22.24
N PHE A 163 9.37 -3.21 22.18
CA PHE A 163 9.19 -1.75 22.20
C PHE A 163 8.10 -1.39 23.22
N PRO A 164 8.41 -1.45 24.53
CA PRO A 164 7.47 -1.03 25.56
C PRO A 164 7.15 0.46 25.37
N LEU A 165 5.85 0.80 25.35
CA LEU A 165 5.36 2.18 25.25
C LEU A 165 5.76 3.04 26.46
#